data_AF-A0A8H8MQS5-F1
#
_entry.id   AF-A0A8H8MQS5-F1
#
_cell.length_a   1.000
_cell.length_b   1.000
_cell.length_c   1.000
_cell.angle_alpha   90.00
_cell.angle_beta   90.00
_cell.angle_gamma   90.00
#
_symmetry.space_group_name_H-M   'P 1'
#
loop_
_entity.id
_entity.type
_entity.pdbx_description
1 polymer ?
#
loop_
_entity_poly.entity_id
_entity_poly.type
_entity_poly.pdbx_seq_one_letter_code
_entity_poly.pdbx_strand_id
1 'polypeptide(L)'
;MKQMVTIAGVSSSVLFTHLSASSKKALDTELASASSGSKFEVHTAGVLDVMKSQGVKLDEVCLLDPKAEHALSPEDGSDDPPRDRTSELRVLGFPNRHLGSIQMTTDTALGVTKRVVVDGESLETIPYVDHPTIRFNAKESVEMPFRYITHPNGEPILPDGMKELLKEDLNKGFDF
;
A
#
# COMPACT_ATOMS: atom_id res chain seq x y z
N MET A 1 -1.77 9.80 0.41
CA MET A 1 -0.70 9.56 -0.58
C MET A 1 0.70 9.84 -0.02
N LYS A 2 0.91 10.92 0.75
CA LYS A 2 2.21 11.22 1.40
C LYS A 2 2.78 10.05 2.20
N GLN A 3 1.96 9.42 3.04
CA GLN A 3 2.37 8.28 3.85
C GLN A 3 2.93 7.12 3.00
N MET A 4 2.38 6.85 1.81
CA MET A 4 2.91 5.80 0.92
C MET A 4 4.35 6.11 0.49
N VAL A 5 4.64 7.37 0.16
CA VAL A 5 5.97 7.86 -0.22
C VAL A 5 6.93 7.83 0.98
N THR A 6 6.43 8.15 2.17
CA THR A 6 7.20 8.03 3.43
C THR A 6 7.54 6.57 3.74
N ILE A 7 6.57 5.66 3.64
CA ILE A 7 6.76 4.22 3.89
C ILE A 7 7.76 3.63 2.90
N ALA A 8 7.66 3.96 1.61
CA ALA A 8 8.60 3.50 0.59
C ALA A 8 10.05 3.94 0.88
N GLY A 9 10.21 5.11 1.51
CA GLY A 9 11.52 5.65 1.89
C GLY A 9 12.41 5.95 0.69
N VAL A 10 13.72 5.93 0.91
CA VAL A 10 14.74 6.25 -0.12
C VAL A 10 15.16 5.04 -0.96
N SER A 11 14.89 3.82 -0.46
CA SER A 11 15.24 2.56 -1.11
C SER A 11 14.29 2.19 -2.25
N SER A 12 13.10 2.78 -2.28
CA SER A 12 12.03 2.42 -3.22
C SER A 12 11.37 3.66 -3.80
N SER A 13 10.60 3.49 -4.87
CA SER A 13 9.86 4.56 -5.52
C SER A 13 8.37 4.24 -5.63
N VAL A 14 7.52 5.25 -5.48
CA VAL A 14 6.06 5.11 -5.66
C VAL A 14 5.61 5.80 -6.94
N LEU A 15 5.02 5.04 -7.86
CA LEU A 15 4.50 5.56 -9.12
C LEU A 15 2.97 5.63 -9.04
N PHE A 16 2.40 6.82 -9.19
CA PHE A 16 0.95 7.02 -9.30
C PHE A 16 0.58 7.16 -10.78
N THR A 17 -0.10 6.16 -11.32
CA THR A 17 -0.46 6.12 -12.75
C THR A 17 -1.94 6.37 -12.99
N HIS A 18 -2.32 6.60 -14.25
CA HIS A 18 -3.71 6.75 -14.70
C HIS A 18 -4.46 7.91 -14.04
N LEU A 19 -3.73 8.99 -13.72
CA LEU A 19 -4.31 10.19 -13.13
C LEU A 19 -4.91 11.10 -14.20
N SER A 20 -5.97 11.84 -13.85
CA SER A 20 -6.37 13.00 -14.65
C SER A 20 -5.28 14.08 -14.62
N ALA A 21 -5.28 15.01 -15.59
CA ALA A 21 -4.30 16.10 -15.61
C ALA A 21 -4.38 17.00 -14.34
N SER A 22 -5.59 17.25 -13.83
CA SER A 22 -5.78 18.01 -12.59
C SER A 22 -5.30 17.23 -11.36
N SER A 23 -5.62 15.94 -11.28
CA SER A 23 -5.14 15.06 -10.20
C SER A 23 -3.62 14.94 -10.19
N LYS A 24 -2.98 14.80 -11.36
CA LYS A 24 -1.52 14.81 -11.48
C LYS A 24 -0.93 16.09 -10.89
N LYS A 25 -1.41 17.25 -11.32
CA LYS A 25 -0.89 18.55 -10.86
C LYS A 25 -1.06 18.72 -9.33
N ALA A 26 -2.24 18.38 -8.81
CA ALA A 26 -2.52 18.48 -7.38
C ALA A 26 -1.60 17.56 -6.57
N LEU A 27 -1.49 16.29 -6.96
CA LEU A 27 -0.68 15.31 -6.26
C LEU A 27 0.82 15.62 -6.33
N ASP A 28 1.31 16.06 -7.49
CA ASP A 28 2.70 16.47 -7.68
C ASP A 28 3.09 17.60 -6.71
N THR A 29 2.23 18.61 -6.62
CA THR A 29 2.41 19.74 -5.70
C THR A 29 2.39 19.27 -4.24
N GLU A 30 1.45 18.39 -3.91
CA GLU A 30 1.29 17.87 -2.55
C GLU A 30 2.49 17.04 -2.10
N LEU A 31 3.01 16.16 -2.97
CA LEU A 31 4.13 15.27 -2.66
C LEU A 31 5.48 15.98 -2.68
N ALA A 32 5.67 16.97 -3.56
CA ALA A 32 6.90 17.78 -3.59
C ALA A 32 7.13 18.53 -2.27
N SER A 33 6.06 18.87 -1.54
CA SER A 33 6.16 19.49 -0.22
C SER A 33 6.58 18.54 0.90
N ALA A 34 6.55 17.22 0.66
CA ALA A 34 6.75 16.18 1.66
C ALA A 34 8.05 15.36 1.47
N SER A 35 8.73 15.47 0.33
CA SER A 35 9.82 14.56 -0.03
C SER A 35 11.17 14.90 0.64
N SER A 36 11.44 14.24 1.77
CA SER A 36 12.76 14.24 2.43
C SER A 36 13.72 13.21 1.79
N GLY A 37 13.78 13.16 0.45
CA GLY A 37 14.61 12.22 -0.31
C GLY A 37 13.89 10.95 -0.84
N SER A 38 12.63 10.73 -0.47
CA SER A 38 11.82 9.64 -1.06
C SER A 38 11.51 9.89 -2.53
N LYS A 39 11.51 8.83 -3.35
CA LYS A 39 11.28 8.90 -4.80
C LYS A 39 9.81 8.65 -5.13
N PHE A 40 9.22 9.51 -5.95
CA PHE A 40 7.88 9.29 -6.48
C PHE A 40 7.77 9.80 -7.91
N GLU A 41 6.83 9.27 -8.67
CA GLU A 41 6.46 9.80 -9.97
C GLU A 41 4.94 9.82 -10.13
N VAL A 42 4.45 10.78 -10.91
CA VAL A 42 3.03 10.94 -11.20
C VAL A 42 2.79 10.95 -12.71
N HIS A 43 1.90 10.07 -13.17
CA HIS A 43 1.68 9.78 -14.58
C HIS A 43 0.19 9.87 -14.92
N THR A 44 -0.12 10.50 -16.06
CA THR A 44 -1.47 10.43 -16.66
C THR A 44 -1.66 9.16 -17.49
N ALA A 45 -0.55 8.58 -17.98
CA ALA A 45 -0.56 7.32 -18.71
C ALA A 45 -0.95 6.15 -17.80
N GLY A 46 -1.54 5.10 -18.38
CA GLY A 46 -1.86 3.87 -17.65
C GLY A 46 -0.61 3.08 -17.27
N VAL A 47 -0.73 2.18 -16.30
CA VAL A 47 0.40 1.38 -15.79
C VAL A 47 1.14 0.61 -16.89
N LEU A 48 0.41 0.04 -17.85
CA LEU A 48 1.02 -0.72 -18.96
C LEU A 48 1.88 0.17 -19.89
N ASP A 49 1.45 1.41 -20.13
CA ASP A 49 2.20 2.36 -20.95
C ASP A 49 3.45 2.86 -20.22
N VAL A 50 3.34 3.05 -18.90
CA VAL A 50 4.48 3.42 -18.04
C VAL A 50 5.50 2.28 -17.99
N MET A 51 5.06 1.03 -17.79
CA MET A 51 5.93 -0.15 -17.85
C MET A 51 6.65 -0.25 -19.19
N LYS A 52 5.92 -0.08 -20.30
CA LYS A 52 6.48 -0.13 -21.65
C LYS A 52 7.51 0.97 -21.89
N SER A 53 7.28 2.20 -21.42
CA SER A 53 8.22 3.30 -21.59
C SER A 53 9.49 3.13 -20.75
N GLN A 54 9.40 2.41 -19.64
CA GLN A 54 10.54 2.09 -18.76
C GLN A 54 11.21 0.75 -19.10
N GLY A 55 10.68 -0.01 -20.06
CA GLY A 55 11.23 -1.31 -20.45
C GLY A 55 10.99 -2.43 -19.43
N VAL A 56 10.01 -2.27 -18.55
CA VAL A 56 9.64 -3.26 -17.51
C VAL A 56 8.72 -4.33 -18.13
N LYS A 57 9.09 -5.60 -17.96
CA LYS A 57 8.30 -6.73 -18.46
C LYS A 57 7.20 -7.13 -17.48
N LEU A 58 6.20 -7.86 -17.97
CA LEU A 58 5.08 -8.34 -17.14
C LEU A 58 5.52 -9.30 -16.05
N ASP A 59 6.51 -10.15 -16.31
CA ASP A 59 7.07 -11.12 -15.37
C ASP A 59 7.96 -10.49 -14.29
N GLU A 60 8.32 -9.21 -14.45
CA GLU A 60 9.05 -8.40 -13.46
C GLU A 60 8.09 -7.63 -12.54
N VAL A 61 6.76 -7.77 -12.71
CA VAL A 61 5.75 -7.06 -11.92
C VAL A 61 4.84 -8.04 -11.21
N CYS A 62 4.77 -7.93 -9.88
CA CYS A 62 3.82 -8.69 -9.07
C CYS A 62 2.56 -7.86 -8.79
N LEU A 63 1.39 -8.40 -9.15
CA LEU A 63 0.09 -7.87 -8.76
C LEU A 63 -0.26 -8.33 -7.34
N LEU A 64 -0.52 -7.39 -6.44
CA LEU A 64 -1.13 -7.71 -5.15
C LEU A 64 -2.62 -7.98 -5.33
N ASP A 65 -3.02 -9.23 -5.14
CA ASP A 65 -4.37 -9.73 -5.41
C ASP A 65 -4.87 -10.54 -4.20
N PRO A 66 -5.91 -10.08 -3.50
CA PRO A 66 -6.50 -10.82 -2.38
C PRO A 66 -7.01 -12.24 -2.75
N LYS A 67 -7.20 -12.52 -4.04
CA LYS A 67 -7.63 -13.82 -4.56
C LYS A 67 -6.49 -14.66 -5.13
N ALA A 68 -5.24 -14.21 -5.04
CA ALA A 68 -4.10 -15.02 -5.41
C ALA A 68 -4.04 -16.31 -4.57
N GLU A 69 -3.53 -17.38 -5.15
CA GLU A 69 -3.36 -18.67 -4.46
C GLU A 69 -2.18 -18.64 -3.47
N HIS A 70 -1.12 -17.89 -3.81
CA HIS A 70 0.12 -17.87 -3.05
C HIS A 70 0.33 -16.54 -2.33
N ALA A 71 0.84 -16.63 -1.11
CA ALA A 71 1.17 -15.48 -0.29
C ALA A 71 2.47 -14.84 -0.77
N LEU A 72 2.58 -13.51 -0.64
CA LEU A 72 3.83 -12.81 -0.89
C LEU A 72 4.92 -13.32 0.05
N SER A 73 6.12 -13.55 -0.48
CA SER A 73 7.26 -14.06 0.27
C SER A 73 8.53 -13.27 -0.04
N PRO A 74 9.58 -13.34 0.81
CA PRO A 74 10.86 -12.69 0.52
C PRO A 74 11.51 -13.13 -0.80
N GLU A 75 11.25 -14.35 -1.26
CA GLU A 75 11.80 -14.89 -2.51
C GLU A 75 11.28 -14.15 -3.75
N ASP A 76 10.10 -13.52 -3.65
CA ASP A 76 9.51 -12.71 -4.71
C ASP A 76 10.28 -11.40 -4.97
N GLY A 77 11.18 -11.01 -4.05
CA GLY A 77 12.09 -9.86 -4.21
C GLY A 77 13.47 -10.19 -4.75
N SER A 78 13.75 -11.47 -5.02
CA SER A 78 15.04 -11.92 -5.53
C SER A 78 15.17 -11.69 -7.06
N ASP A 79 16.41 -11.66 -7.57
CA ASP A 79 16.71 -11.49 -9.01
C ASP A 79 16.20 -12.68 -9.88
N ASP A 80 15.83 -13.81 -9.27
CA ASP A 80 15.27 -14.98 -9.97
C ASP A 80 13.98 -15.45 -9.27
N PRO A 81 12.89 -14.66 -9.35
CA PRO A 81 11.67 -14.95 -8.62
C PRO A 81 11.06 -16.28 -9.10
N PRO A 82 10.49 -17.10 -8.20
CA PRO A 82 9.86 -18.37 -8.56
C PRO A 82 8.77 -18.18 -9.63
N ARG A 83 9.05 -18.68 -10.83
CA ARG A 83 8.15 -18.60 -11.98
C ARG A 83 7.06 -19.63 -11.83
N ASP A 84 5.98 -19.27 -11.17
CA ASP A 84 4.78 -20.07 -11.13
C ASP A 84 4.10 -20.06 -12.52
N ARG A 85 4.16 -21.19 -13.21
CA ARG A 85 3.73 -21.37 -14.62
C ARG A 85 2.31 -21.92 -14.75
N THR A 86 1.42 -21.65 -13.79
CA THR A 86 0.01 -22.01 -13.90
C THR A 86 -0.76 -20.89 -14.63
N SER A 87 -0.55 -20.85 -15.95
CA SER A 87 -0.92 -19.78 -16.88
C SER A 87 -2.41 -19.71 -17.30
N GLU A 88 -3.34 -20.26 -16.52
CA GLU A 88 -4.68 -20.55 -17.07
C GLU A 88 -5.84 -19.67 -16.57
N LEU A 89 -5.63 -18.42 -16.14
CA LEU A 89 -6.59 -17.28 -16.30
C LEU A 89 -6.19 -16.07 -15.44
N ARG A 90 -5.35 -15.20 -15.98
CA ARG A 90 -5.24 -13.79 -15.53
C ARG A 90 -5.33 -12.90 -16.75
N VAL A 91 -6.32 -12.01 -16.78
CA VAL A 91 -6.69 -11.18 -17.95
C VAL A 91 -5.50 -10.42 -18.57
N LEU A 92 -4.43 -10.17 -17.81
CA LEU A 92 -3.24 -9.44 -18.25
C LEU A 92 -1.91 -10.19 -18.04
N GLY A 93 -1.89 -11.40 -17.46
CA GLY A 93 -0.69 -12.25 -17.35
C GLY A 93 0.33 -11.91 -16.24
N PHE A 94 0.02 -11.04 -15.29
CA PHE A 94 0.92 -10.74 -14.16
C PHE A 94 1.09 -11.93 -13.20
N PRO A 95 2.31 -12.22 -12.71
CA PRO A 95 2.49 -12.87 -11.41
C PRO A 95 1.63 -12.18 -10.35
N ASN A 96 1.01 -12.93 -9.45
CA ASN A 96 0.23 -12.35 -8.37
C ASN A 96 0.52 -13.03 -7.03
N ARG A 97 0.27 -12.27 -5.95
CA ARG A 97 0.46 -12.69 -4.57
C ARG A 97 -0.59 -12.04 -3.67
N HIS A 98 -1.00 -12.74 -2.61
CA HIS A 98 -1.86 -12.16 -1.58
C HIS A 98 -1.03 -11.72 -0.36
N LEU A 99 -1.53 -10.74 0.39
CA LEU A 99 -0.91 -10.27 1.65
C LEU A 99 -1.53 -10.89 2.91
N GLY A 100 -2.37 -11.92 2.71
CA GLY A 100 -3.11 -12.60 3.76
C GLY A 100 -4.61 -12.53 3.49
N SER A 101 -5.40 -13.12 4.39
CA SER A 101 -6.85 -13.24 4.23
C SER A 101 -7.63 -11.99 4.64
N ILE A 102 -7.02 -11.08 5.41
CA ILE A 102 -7.67 -9.87 5.91
C ILE A 102 -7.26 -8.68 5.06
N GLN A 103 -8.25 -7.88 4.66
CA GLN A 103 -8.04 -6.70 3.84
C GLN A 103 -7.19 -5.66 4.57
N MET A 104 -6.27 -5.05 3.83
CA MET A 104 -5.43 -3.94 4.29
C MET A 104 -5.79 -2.67 3.53
N THR A 105 -5.53 -1.51 4.13
CA THR A 105 -5.48 -0.25 3.39
C THR A 105 -4.28 -0.24 2.44
N THR A 106 -4.32 0.59 1.39
CA THR A 106 -3.25 0.63 0.38
C THR A 106 -1.88 1.00 0.96
N ASP A 107 -1.84 1.92 1.92
CA ASP A 107 -0.62 2.29 2.66
C ASP A 107 -0.09 1.14 3.52
N THR A 108 -0.98 0.41 4.21
CA THR A 108 -0.59 -0.78 4.98
C THR A 108 -0.06 -1.87 4.05
N ALA A 109 -0.76 -2.15 2.95
CA ALA A 109 -0.34 -3.14 1.95
C ALA A 109 1.06 -2.82 1.38
N LEU A 110 1.34 -1.54 1.10
CA LEU A 110 2.66 -1.08 0.69
C LEU A 110 3.71 -1.32 1.78
N GLY A 111 3.39 -0.99 3.04
CA GLY A 111 4.29 -1.23 4.17
C GLY A 111 4.61 -2.70 4.40
N VAL A 112 3.61 -3.57 4.28
CA VAL A 112 3.80 -5.04 4.36
C VAL A 112 4.67 -5.51 3.20
N THR A 113 4.38 -5.07 1.98
CA THR A 113 5.16 -5.45 0.79
C THR A 113 6.62 -5.04 0.93
N LYS A 114 6.91 -3.83 1.42
CA LYS A 114 8.29 -3.40 1.70
C LYS A 114 8.96 -4.34 2.71
N ARG A 115 8.32 -4.65 3.84
CA ARG A 115 8.92 -5.51 4.87
C ARG A 115 9.24 -6.90 4.34
N VAL A 116 8.36 -7.45 3.51
CA VAL A 116 8.56 -8.77 2.93
C VAL A 116 9.67 -8.76 1.86
N VAL A 117 9.54 -7.88 0.88
CA VAL A 117 10.37 -7.90 -0.35
C VAL A 117 11.72 -7.23 -0.14
N VAL A 118 11.76 -6.14 0.61
CA VAL A 118 12.97 -5.33 0.83
C VAL A 118 13.65 -5.70 2.14
N ASP A 119 12.89 -5.84 3.23
CA ASP A 119 13.46 -6.11 4.56
C ASP A 119 13.60 -7.63 4.84
N GLY A 120 13.06 -8.49 3.97
CA GLY A 120 13.20 -9.95 4.04
C GLY A 120 12.38 -10.63 5.14
N GLU A 121 11.38 -9.96 5.70
CA GLU A 121 10.50 -10.49 6.75
C GLU A 121 9.47 -11.47 6.17
N SER A 122 9.07 -12.50 6.93
CA SER A 122 7.91 -13.30 6.53
C SER A 122 6.61 -12.57 6.89
N LEU A 123 5.54 -12.82 6.13
CA LEU A 123 4.23 -12.23 6.43
C LEU A 123 3.78 -12.52 7.87
N GLU A 124 4.15 -13.67 8.42
CA GLU A 124 3.77 -14.11 9.76
C GLU A 124 4.54 -13.38 10.89
N THR A 125 5.74 -12.87 10.62
CA THR A 125 6.56 -12.17 11.62
C THR A 125 6.21 -10.70 11.78
N ILE A 126 5.49 -10.12 10.81
CA ILE A 126 5.07 -8.72 10.85
C ILE A 126 4.02 -8.55 11.96
N PRO A 127 4.19 -7.57 12.88
CA PRO A 127 3.22 -7.34 13.93
C PRO A 127 1.99 -6.61 13.37
N TYR A 128 0.81 -7.21 13.57
CA TYR A 128 -0.48 -6.70 13.10
C TYR A 128 -1.46 -6.45 14.22
N VAL A 129 -2.42 -5.57 13.94
CA VAL A 129 -3.69 -5.49 14.64
C VAL A 129 -4.82 -5.59 13.61
N ASP A 130 -5.75 -6.49 13.89
CA ASP A 130 -6.94 -6.71 13.07
C ASP A 130 -8.09 -5.94 13.67
N HIS A 131 -8.78 -5.21 12.81
CA HIS A 131 -9.95 -4.44 13.17
C HIS A 131 -9.76 -3.48 14.36
N PRO A 132 -8.69 -2.63 14.37
CA PRO A 132 -8.40 -1.82 15.54
C PRO A 132 -9.52 -0.81 15.83
N THR A 133 -9.84 -0.65 17.11
CA THR A 133 -10.73 0.41 17.59
C THR A 133 -9.92 1.64 17.94
N ILE A 134 -10.10 2.72 17.18
CA ILE A 134 -9.51 4.03 17.45
C ILE A 134 -10.42 4.78 18.43
N ARG A 135 -9.94 5.00 19.66
CA ARG A 135 -10.69 5.71 20.70
C ARG A 135 -10.28 7.17 20.77
N PHE A 136 -11.25 8.07 20.77
CA PHE A 136 -11.05 9.52 20.88
C PHE A 136 -11.32 10.03 22.30
N ASN A 137 -12.31 9.46 22.98
CA ASN A 137 -12.59 9.66 24.40
C ASN A 137 -13.42 8.47 24.94
N ALA A 138 -14.00 8.62 26.14
CA ALA A 138 -14.77 7.56 26.80
C ALA A 138 -16.05 7.14 26.05
N LYS A 139 -16.59 7.97 25.15
CA LYS A 139 -17.85 7.74 24.43
C LYS A 139 -17.68 7.65 22.91
N GLU A 140 -16.55 8.12 22.38
CA GLU A 140 -16.30 8.21 20.94
C GLU A 140 -15.17 7.26 20.53
N SER A 141 -15.51 6.35 19.62
CA SER A 141 -14.55 5.44 18.99
C SER A 141 -15.02 4.97 17.63
N VAL A 142 -14.07 4.63 16.74
CA VAL A 142 -14.34 4.02 15.43
C VAL A 142 -13.59 2.70 15.32
N GLU A 143 -14.28 1.65 14.90
CA GLU A 143 -13.66 0.39 14.50
C GLU A 143 -13.23 0.47 13.03
N MET A 144 -11.96 0.19 12.75
CA MET A 144 -11.43 0.21 11.40
C MET A 144 -11.56 -1.19 10.79
N PRO A 145 -12.32 -1.42 9.70
CA PRO A 145 -12.56 -2.78 9.19
C PRO A 145 -11.40 -3.36 8.37
N PHE A 146 -10.15 -3.08 8.76
CA PHE A 146 -8.93 -3.50 8.05
C PHE A 146 -7.87 -4.00 9.03
N ARG A 147 -6.90 -4.75 8.50
CA ARG A 147 -5.64 -5.08 9.16
C ARG A 147 -4.65 -3.93 9.01
N TYR A 148 -3.95 -3.61 10.10
CA TYR A 148 -2.88 -2.60 10.15
C TYR A 148 -1.60 -3.21 10.70
N ILE A 149 -0.46 -2.72 10.23
CA ILE A 149 0.82 -2.94 10.93
C ILE A 149 0.80 -2.18 12.25
N THR A 150 1.41 -2.73 13.30
CA THR A 150 1.57 -2.02 14.58
C THR A 150 3.00 -1.50 14.82
N HIS A 151 3.08 -0.45 15.62
CA HIS A 151 4.30 -0.06 16.32
C HIS A 151 4.65 -1.09 17.43
N PRO A 152 5.87 -1.05 17.99
CA PRO A 152 6.25 -1.90 19.12
C PRO A 152 5.38 -1.73 20.37
N ASN A 153 4.68 -0.59 20.52
CA ASN A 153 3.73 -0.35 21.61
C ASN A 153 2.34 -0.96 21.35
N GLY A 154 2.13 -1.64 20.21
CA GLY A 154 0.86 -2.26 19.83
C GLY A 154 -0.14 -1.33 19.15
N GLU A 155 0.15 -0.03 18.98
CA GLU A 155 -0.74 0.89 18.27
C GLU A 155 -0.65 0.70 16.75
N PRO A 156 -1.79 0.78 16.01
CA PRO A 156 -1.78 0.73 14.55
C PRO A 156 -1.02 1.93 13.97
N ILE A 157 -0.23 1.67 12.93
CA ILE A 157 0.37 2.72 12.11
C ILE A 157 -0.73 3.32 11.23
N LEU A 158 -1.07 4.59 11.47
CA LEU A 158 -2.07 5.32 10.70
C LEU A 158 -1.42 6.46 9.90
N PRO A 159 -1.98 6.84 8.74
CA PRO A 159 -1.62 8.08 8.06
C PRO A 159 -1.73 9.30 8.99
N ASP A 160 -0.79 10.22 8.84
CA ASP A 160 -0.89 11.56 9.45
C ASP A 160 -2.23 12.21 9.03
N GLY A 161 -2.95 12.79 9.99
CA GLY A 161 -4.25 13.41 9.75
C GLY A 161 -5.44 12.43 9.82
N MET A 162 -5.21 11.11 9.82
CA MET A 162 -6.31 10.14 9.78
C MET A 162 -7.15 10.17 11.06
N LYS A 163 -6.51 10.31 12.23
CA LYS A 163 -7.25 10.41 13.51
C LYS A 163 -8.11 11.67 13.54
N GLU A 164 -7.59 12.79 13.04
CA GLU A 164 -8.30 14.06 12.96
C GLU A 164 -9.53 13.96 12.05
N LEU A 165 -9.37 13.37 10.85
CA LEU A 165 -10.47 13.15 9.91
C LEU A 165 -11.57 12.27 10.49
N LEU A 166 -11.20 11.17 11.14
CA LEU A 166 -12.16 10.27 11.79
C LEU A 166 -12.94 10.99 12.91
N LYS A 167 -12.26 11.88 13.66
CA LYS A 167 -12.89 12.69 14.70
C LYS A 167 -13.86 13.72 14.11
N GLU A 168 -13.49 14.36 13.01
CA GLU A 168 -14.36 15.30 12.30
C GLU A 168 -15.62 14.62 11.76
N ASP A 169 -15.49 13.41 11.20
CA ASP A 169 -16.63 12.65 10.70
C ASP A 169 -17.55 12.15 11.81
N LEU A 170 -17.01 11.78 12.98
CA LEU A 170 -17.83 11.49 14.16
C LEU A 170 -18.65 12.72 14.57
N ASN A 171 -18.05 13.92 14.59
CA ASN A 171 -18.74 15.15 14.99
C ASN A 171 -19.91 15.50 14.05
N LYS A 172 -19.76 15.30 12.74
CA LYS A 172 -20.83 15.55 11.75
C LYS A 172 -22.04 14.62 11.94
N GLY A 173 -21.84 13.42 12.49
CA GLY A 173 -22.91 12.46 12.76
C GLY A 173 -23.88 12.89 13.86
N PHE A 174 -23.59 13.96 14.61
CA PHE A 174 -24.40 14.45 15.72
C PHE A 174 -25.24 15.70 15.40
N ASP A 175 -25.14 16.26 14.20
CA ASP A 175 -25.99 17.36 13.75
C ASP A 175 -27.34 16.80 13.22
N PHE A 176 -28.34 16.68 14.11
CA PHE A 176 -29.74 16.36 13.80
C PHE A 176 -30.66 17.56 14.04
#